data_AF-A0AAX2IYH0-F1
#
_entry.id   AF-A0AAX2IYH0-F1
#
_cell.length_a   1.000
_cell.length_b   1.000
_cell.length_c   1.000
_cell.angle_alpha   90.00
_cell.angle_beta   90.00
_cell.angle_gamma   90.00
#
_symmetry.space_group_name_H-M   'P 1'
#
loop_
_entity.id
_entity.type
_entity.pdbx_description
1 polymer ?
#
loop_
_entity_poly.entity_id
_entity_poly.type
_entity_poly.pdbx_seq_one_letter_code
_entity_poly.pdbx_strand_id
1 'polypeptide(L)' 'MNHITVAIRMRENTFRKKYEDYIKQDPQNDDLKRKGYTAVAAKIARVAYGIIKNETNYRCYHESVIPSGRIPSVRP' A
#
# COMPACT_ATOMS: atom_id res chain seq x y z
N MET A 1 5.03 -7.65 13.40
CA MET A 1 5.36 -6.68 12.33
C MET A 1 5.79 -7.32 10.99
N ASN A 2 5.54 -8.61 10.72
CA ASN A 2 6.09 -9.30 9.52
C ASN A 2 5.20 -9.30 8.26
N HIS A 3 3.92 -8.94 8.37
CA HIS A 3 2.98 -9.04 7.25
C HIS A 3 3.25 -8.02 6.12
N ILE A 4 3.80 -6.85 6.47
CA ILE A 4 4.09 -5.76 5.52
C ILE A 4 5.29 -6.13 4.63
N THR A 5 6.35 -6.68 5.24
CA THR A 5 7.58 -7.07 4.55
C THR A 5 7.35 -8.22 3.58
N VAL A 6 6.47 -9.16 3.94
CA VAL A 6 6.02 -10.26 3.06
C VAL A 6 5.21 -9.70 1.89
N ALA A 7 4.27 -8.79 2.16
CA ALA A 7 3.46 -8.16 1.11
C ALA A 7 4.31 -7.43 0.06
N ILE A 8 5.36 -6.70 0.46
CA ILE A 8 6.31 -6.04 -0.44
C ILE A 8 7.11 -7.04 -1.31
N ARG A 9 7.23 -8.31 -0.90
CA ARG A 9 8.00 -9.33 -1.65
C ARG A 9 7.19 -10.14 -2.66
N MET A 10 5.86 -10.10 -2.63
CA MET A 10 4.99 -10.84 -3.56
C MET A 10 5.12 -10.37 -5.03
N ARG A 11 4.71 -11.19 -6.01
CA ARG A 11 4.98 -10.98 -7.45
C ARG A 11 3.98 -10.04 -8.16
N GLU A 12 2.77 -9.88 -7.62
CA GLU A 12 1.69 -9.02 -8.15
C GLU A 12 1.50 -7.81 -7.20
N ASN A 13 2.36 -6.79 -7.33
CA ASN A 13 2.73 -6.01 -6.15
C ASN A 13 2.54 -4.50 -6.27
N THR A 14 1.28 -4.07 -6.35
CA THR A 14 0.94 -2.65 -6.21
C THR A 14 1.26 -2.12 -4.81
N PHE A 15 1.53 -2.99 -3.82
CA PHE A 15 2.08 -2.60 -2.51
C PHE A 15 3.58 -2.26 -2.59
N ARG A 16 4.38 -3.09 -3.29
CA ARG A 16 5.79 -2.77 -3.58
C ARG A 16 5.91 -1.47 -4.35
N LYS A 17 5.13 -1.30 -5.44
CA LYS A 17 5.14 -0.06 -6.21
C LYS A 17 4.78 1.15 -5.33
N LYS A 18 3.81 0.98 -4.43
CA LYS A 18 3.45 2.02 -3.45
C LYS A 18 4.59 2.35 -2.49
N TYR A 19 5.34 1.35 -2.02
CA TYR A 19 6.52 1.56 -1.18
C TYR A 19 7.64 2.27 -1.96
N GLU A 20 7.94 1.79 -3.17
CA GLU A 20 8.96 2.34 -4.06
C GLU A 20 8.67 3.81 -4.40
N ASP A 21 7.42 4.17 -4.67
CA ASP A 21 7.02 5.58 -4.90
C ASP A 21 7.33 6.48 -3.69
N TYR A 22 7.20 5.97 -2.47
CA TYR A 22 7.48 6.73 -1.25
C TYR A 22 8.97 6.91 -0.98
N ILE A 23 9.79 5.90 -1.30
CA ILE A 23 11.25 5.96 -1.11
C ILE A 23 12.00 6.47 -2.34
N LYS A 24 11.31 6.73 -3.45
CA LYS A 24 11.90 7.15 -4.73
C LYS A 24 12.78 8.40 -4.62
N GLN A 25 12.42 9.31 -3.71
CA GLN A 25 13.16 10.55 -3.49
C GLN A 25 14.51 10.32 -2.80
N ASP A 26 14.53 9.49 -1.75
CA ASP A 26 15.75 9.10 -1.04
C ASP A 26 15.56 7.69 -0.45
N PRO A 27 16.10 6.65 -1.12
CA PRO A 27 15.97 5.26 -0.67
C PRO A 27 16.66 4.96 0.65
N GLN A 28 17.62 5.78 1.08
CA GLN A 28 18.37 5.56 2.32
C GLN A 28 17.75 6.26 3.52
N ASN A 29 16.85 7.22 3.29
CA ASN A 29 16.16 7.95 4.36
C ASN A 29 15.19 7.05 5.15
N ASP A 30 15.47 6.83 6.42
CA ASP A 30 14.66 5.97 7.29
C ASP A 30 13.26 6.53 7.59
N ASP A 31 13.05 7.85 7.54
CA ASP A 31 11.71 8.45 7.66
C ASP A 31 10.84 8.13 6.45
N LEU A 32 11.40 8.21 5.24
CA LEU A 32 10.69 7.84 4.02
C LEU A 32 10.35 6.34 3.99
N LYS A 33 11.24 5.48 4.48
CA LYS A 33 10.95 4.05 4.66
C LYS A 33 9.79 3.82 5.62
N ARG A 34 9.79 4.49 6.78
CA ARG A 34 8.68 4.43 7.76
C ARG A 34 7.36 4.88 7.16
N LYS A 35 7.34 6.02 6.44
CA LYS A 35 6.14 6.50 5.72
C LYS A 35 5.66 5.52 4.66
N GLY A 36 6.60 4.94 3.91
CA GLY A 36 6.30 3.89 2.92
C GLY A 36 5.64 2.67 3.56
N TYR A 37 6.15 2.18 4.69
CA TYR A 37 5.54 1.05 5.41
C TYR A 37 4.12 1.37 5.89
N THR A 38 3.89 2.56 6.45
CA THR A 38 2.54 2.98 6.89
C THR A 38 1.57 3.08 5.71
N ALA A 39 2.01 3.65 4.59
CA ALA A 39 1.19 3.74 3.38
C ALA A 39 0.82 2.36 2.83
N VAL A 40 1.75 1.41 2.85
CA VAL A 40 1.51 0.01 2.47
C VAL A 40 0.53 -0.66 3.43
N ALA A 41 0.71 -0.51 4.74
CA ALA A 41 -0.19 -1.08 5.75
C ALA A 41 -1.64 -0.60 5.56
N ALA A 42 -1.83 0.70 5.30
CA ALA A 42 -3.15 1.26 5.00
C ALA A 42 -3.75 0.69 3.71
N LYS A 43 -2.94 0.46 2.67
CA LYS A 43 -3.39 -0.17 1.43
C LYS A 43 -3.81 -1.63 1.68
N ILE A 44 -3.03 -2.40 2.44
CA ILE A 44 -3.37 -3.79 2.82
C ILE A 44 -4.69 -3.82 3.58
N ALA A 45 -4.88 -2.92 4.56
CA ALA A 45 -6.12 -2.85 5.32
C ALA A 45 -7.34 -2.55 4.43
N ARG A 46 -7.23 -1.62 3.47
CA ARG A 46 -8.30 -1.33 2.51
C ARG A 46 -8.62 -2.52 1.61
N VAL A 47 -7.59 -3.23 1.14
CA VAL A 47 -7.76 -4.45 0.33
C VAL A 47 -8.43 -5.55 1.14
N ALA A 48 -7.95 -5.83 2.36
CA ALA A 48 -8.53 -6.79 3.29
C ALA A 48 -10.00 -6.47 3.59
N TYR A 49 -10.31 -5.21 3.88
CA TYR A 49 -11.68 -4.76 4.09
C TYR A 49 -12.56 -4.98 2.85
N GLY A 50 -12.07 -4.67 1.64
CA GLY A 50 -12.80 -4.88 0.40
C GLY A 50 -13.12 -6.36 0.13
N ILE A 51 -12.19 -7.26 0.45
CA ILE A 51 -12.35 -8.72 0.34
C ILE A 51 -13.45 -9.19 1.30
N ILE A 52 -13.33 -8.84 2.58
CA ILE A 52 -14.28 -9.24 3.63
C ILE A 52 -15.68 -8.72 3.32
N LYS A 53 -15.79 -7.45 2.91
CA LYS A 53 -17.08 -6.80 2.69
C LYS A 53 -17.85 -7.35 1.49
N ASN A 54 -17.16 -7.72 0.42
CA ASN A 54 -17.81 -8.13 -0.83
C ASN A 54 -17.84 -9.66 -1.03
N GLU A 55 -17.42 -10.44 -0.02
CA GLU A 55 -17.30 -11.92 -0.08
C GLU A 55 -16.60 -12.45 -1.34
N THR A 56 -15.74 -11.61 -1.94
CA THR A 56 -14.99 -11.98 -3.13
C THR A 56 -13.72 -12.69 -2.68
N ASN A 57 -13.48 -13.89 -3.21
CA ASN A 57 -12.18 -14.54 -3.05
C ASN A 57 -11.09 -13.56 -3.47
N TYR A 58 -10.01 -13.45 -2.67
CA TYR A 58 -8.85 -12.63 -3.03
C TYR A 58 -8.25 -13.15 -4.33
N ARG A 59 -8.75 -12.59 -5.43
CA ARG A 59 -8.22 -12.77 -6.76
C ARG A 59 -7.06 -11.78 -6.82
N CYS A 60 -5.86 -12.28 -7.15
CA CYS A 60 -4.61 -11.50 -7.34
C CYS A 60 -4.73 -10.40 -8.42
N TYR A 61 -5.94 -10.08 -8.86
CA TYR A 61 -6.27 -9.27 -10.01
C TYR A 61 -6.01 -7.80 -9.70
N HIS A 62 -5.04 -7.28 -10.45
CA HIS A 62 -5.06 -6.02 -11.19
C HIS A 62 -5.90 -4.89 -10.57
N GLU A 63 -5.23 -3.79 -10.23
CA GLU A 63 -5.76 -2.55 -9.64
C GLU A 63 -7.06 -2.11 -10.33
N SER A 64 -8.18 -2.67 -9.86
CA SER A 64 -9.51 -2.13 -10.11
C SER A 64 -9.48 -0.81 -9.39
N VAL A 65 -9.51 0.28 -10.16
CA VAL A 65 -9.26 1.65 -9.73
C VAL A 65 -10.12 1.95 -8.51
N ILE A 66 -9.58 1.72 -7.31
CA ILE A 66 -10.22 2.10 -6.06
C ILE A 66 -10.21 3.63 -6.13
N PRO A 67 -11.36 4.33 -6.07
CA PRO A 67 -11.38 5.78 -6.14
C PRO A 67 -10.52 6.30 -4.99
N SER A 68 -9.29 6.71 -5.33
CA SER A 68 -8.32 7.15 -4.34
C SER A 68 -8.79 8.53 -3.91
N GLY A 69 -9.57 8.57 -2.82
CA GLY A 69 -9.80 9.80 -2.08
C GLY A 69 -8.44 10.28 -1.59
N ARG A 70 -7.81 11.19 -2.35
CA ARG A 70 -6.67 11.97 -1.86
C ARG A 70 -7.20 12.71 -0.63
N ILE A 71 -6.69 12.37 0.54
CA ILE A 71 -6.87 13.24 1.72
C ILE A 71 -6.03 14.48 1.41
N PRO A 72 -6.64 15.67 1.29
CA PRO A 72 -5.87 16.89 1.10
C PRO A 72 -4.91 17.02 2.29
N SER A 73 -3.61 17.02 2.01
CA SER A 73 -2.66 17.50 3.01
C SER A 73 -2.92 18.99 3.13
N VAL A 74 -3.56 19.41 4.22
CA VAL A 74 -3.58 20.81 4.64
C VAL A 74 -2.10 21.22 4.76
N ARG A 75 -1.64 22.10 3.86
CA ARG A 75 -0.34 22.76 4.05
C ARG A 75 -0.54 23.87 5.08
N PRO A 76 0.41 24.09 6.00
CA PRO A 76 0.41 25.26 6.86
C PRO A 76 0.54 26.56 6.06
#